data_AF-A0A511SXU5-F1
#
_entry.id   AF-A0A511SXU5-F1
#
_cell.length_a   1.000
_cell.length_b   1.000
_cell.length_c   1.000
_cell.angle_alpha   90.00
_cell.angle_beta   90.00
_cell.angle_gamma   90.00
#
_symmetry.space_group_name_H-M   'P 1'
#
loop_
_entity.id
_entity.type
_entity.pdbx_description
1 polymer ?
#
loop_
_entity_poly.entity_id
_entity_poly.type
_entity_poly.pdbx_seq_one_letter_code
_entity_poly.pdbx_strand_id
1 'polypeptide(L)'
;MNLGFLTNLAVLANAGGPERGFFEEIAKRWEAGQWGMYPIAACLVVALSIMVERTIVLFGKASINKEAFLRGLKKHIYAGDLDKAINYVAGQKSTPLTSVIKAGLMNVPKGQDEVQAALDEATLRETPRLEARSGYLAMLGNAAMLAGLLGTVSGLISCFEAVANVNPADKATILANGISEAMNCTGFGLVTAIPCLIAFSVLMGRTQSLVNDINETSVSVLNLIVANKDKFKNLNVPAARDHHDD
;
A
#
# COMPACT_ATOMS: atom_id res chain seq x y z
N MET A 1 -22.31 -39.82 -22.92
CA MET A 1 -21.19 -38.85 -22.92
C MET A 1 -20.77 -38.70 -24.38
N ASN A 2 -21.07 -37.55 -25.00
CA ASN A 2 -21.08 -37.39 -26.46
C ASN A 2 -19.64 -37.28 -27.01
N LEU A 3 -19.23 -38.21 -27.89
CA LEU A 3 -17.90 -38.25 -28.53
C LEU A 3 -17.55 -36.96 -29.29
N GLY A 4 -18.55 -36.15 -29.68
CA GLY A 4 -18.34 -34.86 -30.36
C GLY A 4 -17.64 -33.78 -29.52
N PHE A 5 -17.67 -33.89 -28.18
CA PHE A 5 -16.99 -32.93 -27.31
C PHE A 5 -15.47 -33.16 -27.27
N LEU A 6 -15.03 -34.42 -27.38
CA LEU A 6 -13.62 -34.81 -27.36
C LEU A 6 -12.94 -34.55 -28.70
N THR A 7 -13.65 -34.70 -29.82
CA THR A 7 -13.13 -34.34 -31.16
C THR A 7 -12.94 -32.83 -31.30
N ASN A 8 -13.82 -31.99 -30.76
CA ASN A 8 -13.62 -30.53 -30.74
C ASN A 8 -12.43 -30.10 -29.88
N LEU A 9 -12.18 -30.78 -28.75
CA LEU A 9 -10.99 -30.57 -27.91
C LEU A 9 -9.69 -30.99 -28.62
N ALA A 10 -9.71 -32.08 -29.39
CA ALA A 10 -8.56 -32.54 -30.16
C ALA A 10 -8.24 -31.62 -31.36
N VAL A 11 -9.27 -31.04 -32.01
CA VAL A 11 -9.09 -30.06 -33.09
C VAL A 11 -8.56 -28.73 -32.54
N LEU A 12 -8.97 -28.31 -31.34
CA LEU A 12 -8.41 -27.14 -30.65
C LEU A 12 -6.96 -27.35 -30.20
N ALA A 13 -6.59 -28.57 -29.80
CA ALA A 13 -5.22 -28.93 -29.46
C ALA A 13 -4.29 -28.98 -30.69
N ASN A 14 -4.81 -29.39 -31.85
CA ASN A 14 -4.04 -29.48 -33.11
C ASN A 14 -4.04 -28.17 -33.92
N ALA A 15 -4.70 -27.11 -33.44
CA ALA A 15 -4.63 -25.76 -34.00
C ALA A 15 -3.45 -24.93 -33.47
N GLY A 16 -2.54 -25.56 -32.72
CA GLY A 16 -1.28 -24.97 -32.29
C GLY A 16 -0.36 -24.73 -33.49
N GLY A 17 -0.37 -23.49 -34.01
CA GLY A 17 0.78 -22.96 -34.75
C GLY A 17 2.07 -23.02 -33.89
N PRO A 18 3.24 -22.79 -34.49
CA PRO A 18 4.55 -23.01 -33.84
C PRO A 18 4.56 -22.41 -32.45
N GLU A 19 5.14 -23.09 -31.44
CA GLU A 19 5.20 -22.63 -30.04
C GLU A 19 5.70 -21.19 -29.97
N ARG A 20 4.76 -20.25 -30.05
CA ARG A 20 5.03 -18.82 -29.92
C ARG A 20 5.35 -18.60 -28.47
N GLY A 21 6.44 -17.90 -28.19
CA GLY A 21 6.79 -17.59 -26.81
C GLY A 21 5.61 -16.87 -26.13
N PHE A 22 5.36 -17.15 -24.85
CA PHE A 22 4.31 -16.47 -24.06
C PHE A 22 4.37 -14.94 -24.22
N PHE A 23 5.58 -14.38 -24.30
CA PHE A 23 5.82 -12.96 -24.53
C PHE A 23 5.45 -12.48 -25.94
N GLU A 24 5.65 -13.34 -26.95
CA GLU A 24 5.30 -13.06 -28.35
C GLU A 24 3.77 -13.03 -28.54
N GLU A 25 3.06 -13.90 -27.82
CA GLU A 25 1.60 -13.92 -27.83
C GLU A 25 0.99 -12.71 -27.11
N ILE A 26 1.60 -12.27 -25.99
CA ILE A 26 1.23 -11.02 -25.32
C ILE A 26 1.52 -9.79 -26.20
N ALA A 27 2.69 -9.75 -26.84
CA ALA A 27 3.07 -8.65 -27.72
C ALA A 27 2.10 -8.50 -28.90
N LYS A 28 1.69 -9.62 -29.50
CA LYS A 28 0.70 -9.62 -30.58
C LYS A 28 -0.68 -9.12 -30.12
N ARG A 29 -1.14 -9.55 -28.94
CA ARG A 29 -2.40 -9.05 -28.34
C ARG A 29 -2.29 -7.58 -27.93
N TRP A 30 -1.08 -7.10 -27.63
CA TRP A 30 -0.79 -5.71 -27.33
C TRP A 30 -0.86 -4.82 -28.58
N GLU A 31 -0.24 -5.25 -29.68
CA GLU A 31 -0.34 -4.52 -30.95
C GLU A 31 -1.79 -4.42 -31.44
N ALA A 32 -2.60 -5.43 -31.10
CA ALA A 32 -4.02 -5.47 -31.43
C ALA A 32 -4.88 -4.55 -30.53
N GLY A 33 -4.55 -4.25 -29.27
CA GLY A 33 -5.49 -3.47 -28.43
C GLY A 33 -5.63 -1.98 -28.78
N GLN A 34 -4.99 -1.50 -29.85
CA GLN A 34 -5.09 -0.12 -30.35
C GLN A 34 -4.78 0.93 -29.25
N TRP A 35 -5.35 2.13 -29.36
CA TRP A 35 -5.01 3.27 -28.48
C TRP A 35 -5.33 3.03 -26.98
N GLY A 36 -6.33 2.19 -26.68
CA GLY A 36 -6.83 1.95 -25.33
C GLY A 36 -5.83 1.27 -24.40
N MET A 37 -4.74 0.71 -24.95
CA MET A 37 -3.71 0.05 -24.15
C MET A 37 -2.73 1.00 -23.49
N TYR A 38 -2.45 2.16 -24.09
CA TYR A 38 -1.48 3.12 -23.53
C TYR A 38 -1.85 3.60 -22.13
N PRO A 39 -3.12 3.99 -21.84
CA PRO A 39 -3.52 4.36 -20.49
C PRO A 39 -3.41 3.20 -19.48
N ILE A 40 -3.69 1.96 -19.91
CA ILE A 40 -3.57 0.75 -19.07
C ILE A 40 -2.10 0.51 -18.69
N ALA A 41 -1.18 0.57 -19.67
CA ALA A 41 0.25 0.46 -19.39
C ALA A 41 0.75 1.56 -18.45
N ALA A 42 0.33 2.81 -18.67
CA ALA A 42 0.70 3.91 -17.78
C ALA A 42 0.25 3.65 -16.34
N CYS A 43 -0.99 3.18 -16.15
CA CYS A 43 -1.49 2.79 -14.83
C CYS A 43 -0.67 1.65 -14.23
N LEU A 44 -0.33 0.63 -15.02
CA LEU A 44 0.45 -0.53 -14.56
C LEU A 44 1.85 -0.11 -14.08
N VAL A 45 2.58 0.71 -14.86
CA VAL A 45 3.94 1.13 -14.51
C VAL A 45 3.95 1.98 -13.23
N VAL A 46 3.01 2.92 -13.11
CA VAL A 46 2.90 3.76 -11.91
C VAL A 46 2.47 2.91 -10.71
N ALA A 47 1.51 1.99 -10.88
CA ALA A 47 1.06 1.12 -9.81
C ALA A 47 2.16 0.18 -9.31
N LEU A 48 2.93 -0.44 -10.20
CA LEU A 48 4.07 -1.29 -9.83
C LEU A 48 5.14 -0.50 -9.08
N SER A 49 5.43 0.73 -9.52
CA SER A 49 6.39 1.61 -8.86
C SER A 49 5.96 1.92 -7.42
N ILE A 50 4.69 2.29 -7.21
CA ILE A 50 4.13 2.55 -5.88
C ILE A 50 4.09 1.26 -5.03
N MET A 51 3.73 0.13 -5.64
CA MET A 51 3.63 -1.17 -4.97
C MET A 51 4.98 -1.60 -4.38
N VAL A 52 6.06 -1.51 -5.16
CA VAL A 52 7.42 -1.87 -4.72
C VAL A 52 7.91 -0.91 -3.63
N GLU A 53 7.80 0.40 -3.86
CA GLU A 53 8.20 1.42 -2.87
C GLU A 53 7.51 1.17 -1.52
N ARG A 54 6.18 1.00 -1.55
CA ARG A 54 5.40 0.84 -0.32
C ARG A 54 5.66 -0.47 0.38
N THR A 55 5.86 -1.56 -0.35
CA THR A 55 6.20 -2.86 0.25
C THR A 55 7.51 -2.76 1.03
N ILE A 56 8.54 -2.13 0.46
CA ILE A 56 9.83 -1.95 1.13
C ILE A 56 9.72 -1.02 2.35
N VAL A 57 8.96 0.07 2.26
CA VAL A 57 8.81 1.02 3.37
C VAL A 57 8.02 0.40 4.53
N LEU A 58 6.88 -0.24 4.28
CA LEU A 58 5.99 -0.75 5.33
C LEU A 58 6.55 -2.02 5.98
N PHE A 59 7.03 -2.99 5.19
CA PHE A 59 7.55 -4.25 5.74
C PHE A 59 9.00 -4.13 6.20
N GLY A 60 9.79 -3.28 5.54
CA GLY A 60 11.19 -3.05 5.89
C GLY A 60 11.36 -1.92 6.89
N LYS A 61 11.19 -0.67 6.44
CA LYS A 61 11.61 0.52 7.21
C LYS A 61 10.74 0.82 8.43
N ALA A 62 9.43 0.64 8.34
CA ALA A 62 8.49 0.98 9.41
C ALA A 62 8.31 -0.13 10.46
N SER A 63 8.67 -1.37 10.15
CA SER A 63 8.48 -2.50 11.06
C SER A 63 9.54 -2.53 12.16
N ILE A 64 9.10 -2.73 13.40
CA ILE A 64 9.91 -2.95 14.60
C ILE A 64 9.30 -4.08 15.43
N ASN A 65 10.12 -4.86 16.13
CA ASN A 65 9.61 -5.84 17.09
C ASN A 65 9.10 -5.11 18.33
N LYS A 66 7.79 -4.85 18.35
CA LYS A 66 7.08 -4.15 19.43
C LYS A 66 7.37 -4.73 20.80
N GLU A 67 7.33 -6.06 20.94
CA GLU A 67 7.52 -6.69 22.24
C GLU A 67 8.95 -6.52 22.77
N ALA A 68 9.96 -6.74 21.92
CA ALA A 68 11.35 -6.53 22.28
C ALA A 68 11.62 -5.06 22.63
N PHE A 69 11.06 -4.14 21.82
CA PHE A 69 11.13 -2.71 22.06
C PHE A 69 10.54 -2.35 23.43
N LEU A 70 9.30 -2.77 23.71
CA LEU A 70 8.60 -2.51 24.96
C LEU A 70 9.30 -3.13 26.17
N ARG A 71 9.85 -4.35 26.06
CA ARG A 71 10.61 -4.98 27.15
C ARG A 71 11.83 -4.15 27.55
N GLY A 72 12.62 -3.70 26.58
CA GLY A 72 13.77 -2.84 26.85
C GLY A 72 13.38 -1.47 27.41
N LEU A 73 12.31 -0.87 26.88
CA LEU A 73 11.81 0.41 27.37
C LEU A 73 11.28 0.32 28.81
N LYS A 74 10.50 -0.71 29.13
CA LYS A 74 9.99 -0.99 30.48
C LYS A 74 11.11 -1.07 31.51
N LYS A 75 12.23 -1.73 31.17
CA LYS A 75 13.39 -1.85 32.07
C LYS A 75 13.91 -0.49 32.53
N HIS A 76 14.00 0.48 31.61
CA HIS A 76 14.48 1.84 31.93
C HIS A 76 13.44 2.67 32.67
N ILE A 77 12.16 2.57 32.29
CA ILE A 77 11.06 3.28 32.98
C ILE A 77 10.91 2.79 34.43
N TYR A 78 10.98 1.49 34.68
CA TYR A 78 10.89 0.95 36.05
C TYR A 78 12.07 1.36 36.94
N ALA A 79 13.24 1.58 36.36
CA ALA A 79 14.41 2.10 37.05
C ALA A 79 14.31 3.60 37.37
N GLY A 80 13.35 4.33 36.76
CA GLY A 80 13.19 5.78 36.94
C GLY A 80 14.20 6.63 36.14
N ASP A 81 15.06 6.01 35.34
CA ASP A 81 16.09 6.70 34.55
C ASP A 81 15.50 7.18 33.21
N LEU A 82 14.93 8.38 33.18
CA LEU A 82 14.34 8.97 31.98
C LEU A 82 15.36 9.13 30.84
N ASP A 83 16.57 9.59 31.15
CA ASP A 83 17.62 9.78 30.15
C ASP A 83 18.02 8.47 29.47
N LYS A 84 18.10 7.37 30.23
CA LYS A 84 18.37 6.05 29.66
C LYS A 84 17.22 5.55 28.81
N ALA A 85 15.97 5.84 29.17
CA ALA A 85 14.81 5.50 28.35
C ALA A 85 14.84 6.25 27.01
N ILE A 86 15.12 7.56 27.02
CA ILE A 86 15.24 8.39 25.80
C ILE A 86 16.40 7.88 24.92
N ASN A 87 17.57 7.62 25.52
CA ASN A 87 18.73 7.11 24.79
C ASN A 87 18.50 5.71 24.23
N TYR A 88 17.77 4.84 24.95
CA TYR A 88 17.38 3.53 24.45
C TYR A 88 16.52 3.67 23.19
N VAL A 89 15.49 4.53 23.20
CA VAL A 89 14.64 4.77 22.03
C VAL A 89 15.43 5.40 20.88
N ALA A 90 16.33 6.34 21.17
CA ALA A 90 17.19 6.96 20.15
C ALA A 90 18.20 5.98 19.52
N GLY A 91 18.62 4.95 20.26
CA GLY A 91 19.48 3.88 19.76
C GLY A 91 18.75 2.81 18.93
N GLN A 92 17.41 2.84 18.89
CA GLN A 92 16.62 1.97 18.03
C GLN A 92 16.52 2.52 16.61
N LYS A 93 16.13 1.64 15.69
CA LYS A 93 15.80 2.03 14.32
C LYS A 93 14.73 3.12 14.33
N SER A 94 14.95 4.20 13.57
CA SER A 94 13.98 5.26 13.39
C SER A 94 12.74 4.74 12.65
N THR A 95 11.69 4.47 13.41
CA THR A 95 10.36 4.10 12.94
C THR A 95 9.31 5.06 13.48
N PRO A 96 8.14 5.18 12.84
CA PRO A 96 7.02 5.97 13.36
C PRO A 96 6.72 5.70 14.84
N LEU A 97 6.74 4.42 15.25
CA LEU A 97 6.58 4.03 16.65
C LEU A 97 7.62 4.68 17.56
N THR A 98 8.92 4.55 17.23
CA THR A 98 9.98 5.14 18.06
C THR A 98 9.92 6.66 18.12
N SER A 99 9.52 7.31 17.01
CA SER A 99 9.38 8.76 16.95
C SER A 99 8.26 9.26 17.88
N VAL A 100 7.12 8.57 17.88
CA VAL A 100 5.99 8.88 18.77
C VAL A 100 6.39 8.70 20.24
N ILE A 101 6.95 7.54 20.58
CA ILE A 101 7.34 7.25 21.97
C ILE A 101 8.44 8.21 22.45
N LYS A 102 9.39 8.58 21.59
CA LYS A 102 10.42 9.57 21.94
C LYS A 102 9.81 10.94 22.26
N ALA A 103 8.83 11.40 21.48
CA ALA A 103 8.15 12.66 21.72
C ALA A 103 7.42 12.67 23.08
N GLY A 104 6.76 11.57 23.45
CA GLY A 104 6.15 11.41 24.77
C GLY A 104 7.17 11.44 25.91
N LEU A 105 8.26 10.67 25.80
CA LEU A 105 9.31 10.61 26.84
C LEU A 105 9.98 11.97 27.09
N MET A 106 10.19 12.77 26.04
CA MET A 106 10.79 14.10 26.18
C MET A 106 9.93 15.09 26.97
N ASN A 107 8.61 14.86 27.06
CA ASN A 107 7.68 15.74 27.77
C ASN A 107 7.32 15.24 29.17
N VAL A 108 7.89 14.11 29.62
CA VAL A 108 7.71 13.58 30.99
C VAL A 108 7.98 14.62 32.09
N PRO A 109 9.00 15.50 32.01
CA PRO A 109 9.25 16.51 33.03
C PRO A 109 8.15 17.57 33.14
N LYS A 110 7.36 17.79 32.09
CA LYS A 110 6.33 18.83 32.03
C LYS A 110 4.98 18.40 32.62
N GLY A 111 4.79 17.10 32.86
CA GLY A 111 3.57 16.55 33.43
C GLY A 111 2.84 15.58 32.50
N GLN A 112 1.83 14.89 33.04
CA GLN A 112 1.10 13.83 32.33
C GLN A 112 0.33 14.34 31.12
N ASP A 113 -0.34 15.49 31.26
CA ASP A 113 -1.18 16.05 30.19
C ASP A 113 -0.31 16.43 28.97
N GLU A 114 0.88 16.97 29.23
CA GLU A 114 1.87 17.30 28.20
C GLU A 114 2.46 16.05 27.52
N VAL A 115 2.67 14.95 28.26
CA VAL A 115 3.09 13.67 27.67
C VAL A 115 2.01 13.13 26.75
N GLN A 116 0.75 13.13 27.18
CA GLN A 116 -0.38 12.66 26.38
C GLN A 116 -0.51 13.51 25.11
N ALA A 117 -0.51 14.83 25.25
CA ALA A 117 -0.58 15.76 24.13
C ALA A 117 0.56 15.52 23.12
N ALA A 118 1.79 15.31 23.59
CA ALA A 118 2.93 15.04 22.73
C ALA A 118 2.85 13.68 22.00
N LEU A 119 2.33 12.64 22.67
CA LEU A 119 2.09 11.34 22.04
C LEU A 119 1.02 11.44 20.94
N ASP A 120 -0.07 12.16 21.21
CA ASP A 120 -1.18 12.35 20.27
C ASP A 120 -0.74 13.20 19.07
N GLU A 121 -0.04 14.31 19.31
CA GLU A 121 0.51 15.18 18.25
C GLU A 121 1.45 14.40 17.33
N ALA A 122 2.39 13.64 17.92
CA ALA A 122 3.34 12.85 17.14
C ALA A 122 2.62 11.73 16.35
N THR A 123 1.60 11.11 16.93
CA THR A 123 0.78 10.09 16.25
C THR A 123 0.04 10.70 15.07
N LEU A 124 -0.59 11.87 15.26
CA LEU A 124 -1.30 12.59 14.21
C LEU A 124 -0.37 13.04 13.07
N ARG A 125 0.90 13.30 13.39
CA ARG A 125 1.93 13.63 12.39
C ARG A 125 2.43 12.41 11.61
N GLU A 126 2.59 11.27 12.26
CA GLU A 126 3.20 10.08 11.64
C GLU A 126 2.18 9.17 10.92
N THR A 127 0.94 9.08 11.39
CA THR A 127 -0.12 8.25 10.78
C THR A 127 -0.36 8.57 9.29
N PRO A 128 -0.52 9.85 8.87
CA PRO A 128 -0.69 10.18 7.45
C PRO A 128 0.50 9.76 6.58
N ARG A 129 1.72 9.71 7.13
CA ARG A 129 2.92 9.31 6.39
C ARG A 129 2.92 7.80 6.09
N LEU A 130 2.37 7.01 7.02
CA LEU A 130 2.14 5.58 6.84
C LEU A 130 1.02 5.31 5.80
N GLU A 131 -0.06 6.07 5.86
CA GLU A 131 -1.23 5.92 4.96
C GLU A 131 -1.01 6.45 3.54
N ALA A 132 -0.11 7.43 3.38
CA ALA A 132 0.08 8.12 2.11
C ALA A 132 0.28 7.15 0.94
N ARG A 133 -0.12 7.55 -0.26
CA ARG A 133 0.10 6.84 -1.54
C ARG A 133 -0.50 5.43 -1.68
N SER A 134 -0.83 4.71 -0.60
CA SER A 134 -1.41 3.38 -0.66
C SER A 134 -2.76 3.40 -1.37
N GLY A 135 -3.58 4.43 -1.13
CA GLY A 135 -4.86 4.63 -1.81
C GLY A 135 -4.77 4.80 -3.33
N TYR A 136 -3.62 5.26 -3.86
CA TYR A 136 -3.45 5.38 -5.31
C TYR A 136 -3.45 4.02 -6.01
N LEU A 137 -3.08 2.91 -5.35
CA LEU A 137 -3.14 1.58 -5.94
C LEU A 137 -4.59 1.19 -6.29
N ALA A 138 -5.54 1.47 -5.40
CA ALA A 138 -6.95 1.24 -5.66
C ALA A 138 -7.47 2.13 -6.79
N MET A 139 -7.10 3.41 -6.76
CA MET A 139 -7.46 4.37 -7.81
C MET A 139 -6.93 3.94 -9.19
N LEU A 140 -5.64 3.57 -9.28
CA LEU A 140 -4.98 3.14 -10.52
C LEU A 140 -5.54 1.81 -11.02
N GLY A 141 -5.85 0.86 -10.13
CA GLY A 141 -6.51 -0.38 -10.49
C GLY A 141 -7.89 -0.13 -11.13
N ASN A 142 -8.70 0.73 -10.52
CA ASN A 142 -9.99 1.13 -11.09
C ASN A 142 -9.83 1.90 -12.41
N ALA A 143 -8.86 2.81 -12.49
CA ALA A 143 -8.56 3.56 -13.71
C ALA A 143 -8.15 2.64 -14.87
N ALA A 144 -7.30 1.63 -14.61
CA ALA A 144 -6.90 0.63 -15.61
C ALA A 144 -8.09 -0.19 -16.11
N MET A 145 -9.02 -0.57 -15.22
CA MET A 145 -10.23 -1.30 -15.58
C MET A 145 -11.17 -0.46 -16.46
N LEU A 146 -11.39 0.81 -16.08
CA LEU A 146 -12.21 1.75 -16.85
C LEU A 146 -11.58 2.07 -18.21
N ALA A 147 -10.25 2.19 -18.27
CA ALA A 147 -9.52 2.35 -19.53
C ALA A 147 -9.69 1.13 -20.45
N GLY A 148 -9.67 -0.09 -19.91
CA GLY A 148 -9.96 -1.32 -20.67
C GLY A 148 -11.39 -1.36 -21.23
N LEU A 149 -12.37 -0.96 -20.42
CA LEU A 149 -13.76 -0.83 -20.86
C LEU A 149 -13.89 0.20 -21.98
N LEU A 150 -13.29 1.38 -21.81
CA LEU A 150 -13.28 2.44 -22.82
C LEU A 150 -12.63 1.97 -24.13
N GLY A 151 -11.48 1.28 -24.05
CA GLY A 151 -10.81 0.70 -25.21
C GLY A 151 -11.68 -0.30 -25.95
N THR A 152 -12.43 -1.12 -25.21
CA THR A 152 -13.35 -2.10 -25.80
C THR A 152 -14.50 -1.40 -26.54
N VAL A 153 -15.12 -0.39 -25.91
CA VAL A 153 -16.19 0.40 -26.54
C VAL A 153 -15.68 1.11 -27.80
N SER A 154 -14.49 1.70 -27.73
CA SER A 154 -13.84 2.37 -28.86
C SER A 154 -13.61 1.41 -30.03
N GLY A 155 -13.04 0.23 -29.74
CA GLY A 155 -12.78 -0.80 -30.74
C GLY A 155 -14.07 -1.31 -31.40
N LEU A 156 -15.11 -1.56 -30.61
CA LEU A 156 -16.41 -1.97 -31.15
C LEU A 156 -17.02 -0.94 -32.09
N ILE A 157 -16.94 0.37 -31.76
CA ILE A 157 -17.42 1.45 -32.63
C ILE A 157 -16.69 1.39 -33.98
N SER A 158 -15.35 1.33 -33.96
CA SER A 158 -14.54 1.24 -35.19
C SER A 158 -14.84 -0.01 -36.01
N CYS A 159 -15.15 -1.15 -35.36
CA CYS A 159 -15.53 -2.38 -36.05
C CYS A 159 -16.85 -2.25 -36.80
N PHE A 160 -17.87 -1.66 -36.16
CA PHE A 160 -19.17 -1.47 -36.81
C PHE A 160 -19.11 -0.46 -37.96
N GLU A 161 -18.30 0.59 -37.83
CA GLU A 161 -18.03 1.55 -38.90
C GLU A 161 -17.33 0.88 -40.10
N ALA A 162 -16.30 0.08 -39.85
CA ALA A 162 -15.53 -0.61 -40.89
C ALA A 162 -16.39 -1.59 -41.71
N VAL A 163 -17.38 -2.24 -41.08
CA VAL A 163 -18.23 -3.27 -41.71
C VAL A 163 -19.40 -2.67 -42.51
N ALA A 164 -19.69 -1.38 -42.37
CA ALA A 164 -20.83 -0.72 -43.01
C ALA A 164 -20.84 -0.91 -44.54
N ASN A 165 -19.69 -0.75 -45.19
CA ASN A 165 -19.55 -0.74 -46.66
C ASN A 165 -18.88 -2.02 -47.23
N VAL A 166 -18.71 -3.06 -46.43
CA VAL A 166 -18.01 -4.30 -46.85
C VAL A 166 -18.97 -5.30 -47.49
N ASN A 167 -18.45 -6.18 -48.35
CA ASN A 167 -19.21 -7.30 -48.92
C ASN A 167 -19.83 -8.17 -47.81
N PRO A 168 -21.13 -8.51 -47.86
CA PRO A 168 -21.80 -9.39 -46.89
C PRO A 168 -21.05 -10.68 -46.53
N ALA A 169 -20.31 -11.26 -47.47
CA ALA A 169 -19.53 -12.47 -47.24
C ALA A 169 -18.38 -12.28 -46.23
N ASP A 170 -17.76 -11.10 -46.19
CA ASP A 170 -16.58 -10.82 -45.35
C ASP A 170 -16.95 -10.13 -44.03
N LYS A 171 -18.18 -9.60 -43.91
CA LYS A 171 -18.66 -8.85 -42.73
C LYS A 171 -18.52 -9.64 -41.44
N ALA A 172 -18.89 -10.93 -41.45
CA ALA A 172 -18.86 -11.78 -40.27
C ALA A 172 -17.44 -11.96 -39.73
N THR A 173 -16.47 -12.22 -40.61
CA THR A 173 -15.07 -12.45 -40.24
C THR A 173 -14.40 -11.18 -39.72
N ILE A 174 -14.64 -10.04 -40.36
CA ILE A 174 -14.07 -8.75 -39.93
C ILE A 174 -14.64 -8.35 -38.56
N LEU A 175 -15.95 -8.48 -38.38
CA LEU A 175 -16.59 -8.17 -37.10
C LEU A 175 -16.07 -9.08 -35.98
N ALA A 176 -15.96 -10.40 -36.22
CA ALA A 176 -15.45 -11.34 -35.23
C ALA A 176 -14.00 -11.02 -34.82
N ASN A 177 -13.13 -10.71 -35.78
CA ASN A 177 -11.74 -10.34 -35.49
C ASN A 177 -11.66 -9.04 -34.68
N GLY A 178 -12.41 -8.02 -35.08
CA GLY A 178 -12.40 -6.73 -34.40
C GLY A 178 -13.00 -6.76 -32.98
N ILE A 179 -14.05 -7.56 -32.76
CA ILE A 179 -14.57 -7.82 -31.41
C ILE A 179 -13.50 -8.52 -30.56
N SER A 180 -12.85 -9.55 -31.11
CA SER A 180 -11.79 -10.28 -30.40
C SER A 180 -10.61 -9.36 -30.03
N GLU A 181 -10.28 -8.41 -30.90
CA GLU A 181 -9.25 -7.41 -30.69
C GLU A 181 -9.65 -6.44 -29.56
N ALA A 182 -10.87 -5.90 -29.60
CA ALA A 182 -11.41 -5.02 -28.59
C ALA A 182 -11.46 -5.68 -27.19
N MET A 183 -11.79 -6.97 -27.12
CA MET A 183 -11.83 -7.72 -25.86
C MET A 183 -10.46 -7.84 -25.17
N ASN A 184 -9.35 -7.75 -25.91
CA ASN A 184 -8.01 -7.77 -25.31
C ASN A 184 -7.83 -6.59 -24.33
N CYS A 185 -8.34 -5.40 -24.65
CA CYS A 185 -8.26 -4.22 -23.78
C CYS A 185 -8.84 -4.47 -22.39
N THR A 186 -10.01 -5.11 -22.32
CA THR A 186 -10.62 -5.50 -21.04
C THR A 186 -9.77 -6.54 -20.31
N GLY A 187 -9.26 -7.55 -21.03
CA GLY A 187 -8.37 -8.55 -20.46
C GLY A 187 -7.14 -7.94 -19.77
N PHE A 188 -6.44 -7.03 -20.45
CA PHE A 188 -5.28 -6.34 -19.89
C PHE A 188 -5.64 -5.38 -18.74
N GLY A 189 -6.80 -4.73 -18.83
CA GLY A 189 -7.34 -3.90 -17.75
C GLY A 189 -7.56 -4.71 -16.46
N LEU A 190 -8.14 -5.90 -16.57
CA LEU A 190 -8.35 -6.82 -15.44
C LEU A 190 -7.03 -7.38 -14.89
N VAL A 191 -6.13 -7.81 -15.77
CA VAL A 191 -4.79 -8.32 -15.37
C VAL A 191 -4.00 -7.25 -14.62
N THR A 192 -4.20 -5.97 -14.94
CA THR A 192 -3.60 -4.85 -14.21
C THR A 192 -4.33 -4.55 -12.90
N ALA A 193 -5.66 -4.50 -12.93
CA ALA A 193 -6.48 -4.07 -11.79
C ALA A 193 -6.43 -5.06 -10.61
N ILE A 194 -6.48 -6.37 -10.88
CA ILE A 194 -6.55 -7.41 -9.85
C ILE A 194 -5.33 -7.36 -8.91
N PRO A 195 -4.07 -7.40 -9.41
CA PRO A 195 -2.90 -7.27 -8.55
C PRO A 195 -2.85 -5.94 -7.80
N CYS A 196 -3.28 -4.83 -8.42
CA CYS A 196 -3.31 -3.52 -7.76
C CYS A 196 -4.24 -3.51 -6.54
N LEU A 197 -5.43 -4.09 -6.67
CA LEU A 197 -6.41 -4.16 -5.58
C LEU A 197 -5.97 -5.11 -4.46
N ILE A 198 -5.37 -6.25 -4.81
CA ILE A 198 -4.81 -7.18 -3.82
C ILE A 198 -3.68 -6.50 -3.03
N ALA A 199 -2.73 -5.85 -3.75
CA ALA A 199 -1.64 -5.13 -3.12
C ALA A 199 -2.14 -3.99 -2.24
N PHE A 200 -3.14 -3.24 -2.70
CA PHE A 200 -3.80 -2.21 -1.89
C PHE A 200 -4.35 -2.78 -0.59
N SER A 201 -5.11 -3.89 -0.65
CA SER A 201 -5.70 -4.51 0.53
C SER A 201 -4.64 -4.96 1.54
N VAL A 202 -3.58 -5.62 1.07
CA VAL A 202 -2.48 -6.09 1.93
C VAL A 202 -1.71 -4.92 2.56
N LEU A 203 -1.35 -3.91 1.76
CA LEU A 203 -0.62 -2.74 2.25
C LEU A 203 -1.47 -1.93 3.23
N MET A 204 -2.76 -1.76 2.96
CA MET A 204 -3.68 -1.07 3.85
C MET A 204 -3.84 -1.82 5.18
N GLY A 205 -4.01 -3.14 5.14
CA GLY A 205 -4.04 -3.97 6.35
C GLY A 205 -2.76 -3.84 7.17
N ARG A 206 -1.59 -3.81 6.50
CA ARG A 206 -0.30 -3.62 7.18
C ARG A 206 -0.17 -2.23 7.79
N THR A 207 -0.59 -1.18 7.09
CA THR A 207 -0.63 0.20 7.61
C THR A 207 -1.48 0.27 8.87
N GLN A 208 -2.69 -0.28 8.84
CA GLN A 208 -3.59 -0.25 10.00
C GLN A 208 -3.00 -1.01 11.20
N SER A 209 -2.36 -2.16 10.96
CA SER A 209 -1.65 -2.89 12.01
C SER A 209 -0.55 -2.03 12.67
N LEU A 210 0.23 -1.29 11.88
CA LEU A 210 1.28 -0.41 12.40
C LEU A 210 0.69 0.77 13.21
N VAL A 211 -0.40 1.37 12.73
CA VAL A 211 -1.09 2.45 13.47
C VAL A 211 -1.65 1.93 14.80
N ASN A 212 -2.25 0.73 14.80
CA ASN A 212 -2.74 0.10 16.02
C ASN A 212 -1.59 -0.18 17.00
N ASP A 213 -0.44 -0.65 16.51
CA ASP A 213 0.76 -0.85 17.34
C ASP A 213 1.25 0.45 17.96
N ILE A 214 1.20 1.57 17.24
CA ILE A 214 1.52 2.91 17.76
C ILE A 214 0.56 3.27 18.89
N ASN A 215 -0.75 3.21 18.65
CA ASN A 215 -1.76 3.59 19.64
C ASN A 215 -1.66 2.76 20.92
N GLU A 216 -1.57 1.43 20.80
CA GLU A 216 -1.47 0.54 21.95
C GLU A 216 -0.19 0.79 22.75
N THR A 217 0.94 0.98 22.06
CA THR A 217 2.23 1.25 22.71
C THR A 217 2.22 2.62 23.39
N SER A 218 1.65 3.65 22.76
CA SER A 218 1.52 4.99 23.36
C SER A 218 0.74 4.95 24.66
N VAL A 219 -0.42 4.28 24.67
CA VAL A 219 -1.22 4.09 25.89
C VAL A 219 -0.46 3.28 26.94
N SER A 220 0.21 2.19 26.55
CA SER A 220 1.00 1.38 27.48
C SER A 220 2.13 2.18 28.12
N VAL A 221 2.85 2.99 27.33
CA VAL A 221 3.95 3.83 27.80
C VAL A 221 3.45 4.96 28.71
N LEU A 222 2.34 5.63 28.35
CA LEU A 222 1.72 6.62 29.22
C LEU A 222 1.38 6.01 30.59
N ASN A 223 0.69 4.87 30.60
CA ASN A 223 0.32 4.20 31.85
C ASN A 223 1.54 3.83 32.70
N LEU A 224 2.63 3.39 32.07
CA LEU A 224 3.88 3.09 32.77
C LEU A 224 4.54 4.34 33.37
N ILE A 225 4.53 5.47 32.63
CA ILE A 225 5.05 6.75 33.11
C ILE A 225 4.22 7.24 34.30
N VAL A 226 2.90 7.22 34.19
CA VAL A 226 1.97 7.65 35.25
C VAL A 226 2.13 6.79 36.50
N ALA A 227 2.19 5.46 36.35
CA ALA A 227 2.37 4.53 37.45
C ALA A 227 3.74 4.64 38.15
N ASN A 228 4.75 5.20 37.48
CA ASN A 228 6.09 5.40 38.04
C ASN A 228 6.44 6.89 38.22
N LYS A 229 5.45 7.79 38.21
CA LYS A 229 5.65 9.25 38.25
C LYS A 229 6.52 9.71 39.42
N ASP A 230 6.39 9.07 40.58
CA ASP A 230 7.15 9.43 41.77
C ASP A 230 8.65 9.14 41.66
N LYS A 231 9.05 8.20 40.80
CA LYS A 231 10.47 7.92 40.54
C LYS A 231 11.12 9.01 39.68
N PHE A 232 10.33 9.69 38.84
CA PHE A 232 10.81 10.75 37.95
C PHE A 232 10.87 12.13 38.63
N LYS A 233 10.21 12.33 39.78
CA LYS A 233 10.23 13.60 40.54
C LYS A 233 11.61 14.01 41.06
N ASN A 234 12.57 13.07 41.14
CA ASN A 234 13.92 13.34 41.63
C ASN A 234 14.87 13.92 40.55
N LEU A 235 14.39 14.16 39.34
CA LEU A 235 15.11 14.90 38.31
C LEU A 235 14.99 16.41 38.62
N ASN A 236 15.92 16.89 39.45
CA ASN A 236 16.08 18.27 39.92
C ASN A 236 15.44 19.35 39.00
N VAL A 237 14.35 19.94 39.49
CA VAL A 237 14.12 21.37 39.26
C VAL A 237 15.07 22.07 40.23
N PRO A 238 16.13 22.77 39.77
CA PRO A 238 16.86 23.65 40.67
C PRO A 238 15.85 24.63 41.24
N ALA A 239 15.66 24.57 42.56
CA ALA A 239 14.82 25.49 43.30
C ALA A 239 15.12 26.90 42.81
N ALA A 240 14.11 27.55 42.20
CA ALA A 240 14.16 28.98 42.00
C ALA A 240 14.49 29.55 43.38
N ARG A 241 15.67 30.16 43.49
CA ARG A 241 16.09 30.85 44.70
C ARG A 241 14.99 31.86 45.00
N ASP A 242 14.32 31.69 46.13
CA ASP A 242 13.54 32.73 46.76
C ASP A 242 14.45 33.96 46.91
N HIS A 243 14.31 34.92 46.00
CA HIS A 243 14.70 36.29 46.28
C HIS A 243 13.55 36.93 47.05
N HIS A 244 13.44 36.53 48.32
CA HIS A 244 12.95 37.40 49.36
C HIS A 244 14.18 37.90 50.10
N ASP A 245 14.68 39.06 49.68
CA ASP A 245 15.52 39.91 50.50
C ASP A 245 14.91 41.33 50.41
N ASP A 246 14.24 41.69 51.51
CA ASP A 246 14.13 43.00 52.18
C ASP A 246 13.87 44.30 51.39
#